data_AF-A0A1W9REZ5-F1
#
_entry.id   AF-A0A1W9REZ5-F1
#
_cell.length_a   1.000
_cell.length_b   1.000
_cell.length_c   1.000
_cell.angle_alpha   90.00
_cell.angle_beta   90.00
_cell.angle_gamma   90.00
#
_symmetry.space_group_name_H-M   'P 1'
#
loop_
_entity.id
_entity.type
_entity.pdbx_description
1 polymer ?
#
loop_
_entity_poly.entity_id
_entity_poly.type
_entity_poly.pdbx_seq_one_letter_code
_entity_poly.pdbx_strand_id
1 'polypeptide(L)'
;HFGPDDAAQVRVEDKNFTFNPFIFKVKLFLGRSYIYRYLVTLSLRYRRRKEELKPRVSPQDYKANLRKIYELCNQRGIKVVFISPLLWIDGRYSKVDNPSEYSPPEGVITVDLYDIFSRYPDGGKFFVDNCHPTPAGHKVIAEALFPKIKTIVETLISKR
;
A
#
# COMPACT_ATOMS: atom_id res chain seq x y z
N HIS A 1 -6.99 -12.32 0.45
CA HIS A 1 -6.35 -12.64 1.74
C HIS A 1 -4.93 -12.15 1.69
N PHE A 2 -4.68 -10.94 2.18
CA PHE A 2 -3.35 -10.51 2.59
C PHE A 2 -3.43 -10.33 4.11
N GLY A 3 -2.44 -10.89 4.80
CA GLY A 3 -2.48 -11.14 6.23
C GLY A 3 -1.58 -10.16 6.98
N PRO A 4 -1.57 -10.26 8.31
CA PRO A 4 -0.82 -9.37 9.19
C PRO A 4 0.72 -9.57 9.15
N ASP A 5 1.24 -10.09 8.03
CA ASP A 5 2.63 -10.52 7.80
C ASP A 5 3.49 -9.45 7.07
N ASP A 6 2.95 -8.38 6.49
CA ASP A 6 3.78 -7.47 5.66
C ASP A 6 4.77 -6.64 6.48
N ALA A 7 4.40 -6.26 7.71
CA ALA A 7 5.34 -5.66 8.67
C ALA A 7 6.32 -6.70 9.25
N ALA A 8 5.95 -7.98 9.27
CA ALA A 8 6.81 -9.06 9.77
C ALA A 8 7.83 -9.54 8.72
N GLN A 9 7.62 -9.23 7.44
CA GLN A 9 8.54 -9.51 6.33
C GLN A 9 9.65 -8.45 6.15
N VAL A 10 9.76 -7.48 7.06
CA VAL A 10 10.80 -6.44 7.04
C VAL A 10 12.15 -6.93 7.61
N ARG A 11 12.32 -8.24 7.77
CA ARG A 11 13.52 -8.84 8.40
C ARG A 11 14.58 -9.31 7.42
N VAL A 12 14.23 -9.41 6.14
CA VAL A 12 15.09 -9.95 5.09
C VAL A 12 14.96 -9.03 3.88
N GLU A 13 16.09 -8.64 3.28
CA GLU A 13 16.07 -7.89 2.01
C GLU A 13 15.30 -8.70 0.95
N ASP A 14 14.52 -8.04 0.09
CA ASP A 14 13.64 -8.73 -0.87
C ASP A 14 14.39 -9.76 -1.75
N LYS A 15 15.66 -9.47 -2.09
CA LYS A 15 16.54 -10.38 -2.86
C LYS A 15 16.88 -11.68 -2.14
N ASN A 16 16.70 -11.72 -0.82
CA ASN A 16 17.01 -12.87 0.05
C ASN A 16 15.73 -13.57 0.55
N PHE A 17 14.55 -13.12 0.12
CA PHE A 17 13.27 -13.74 0.48
C PHE A 17 13.14 -15.11 -0.19
N THR A 18 12.92 -16.16 0.62
CA THR A 18 12.68 -17.51 0.13
C THR A 18 11.24 -17.92 0.39
N PHE A 19 10.50 -18.22 -0.68
CA PHE A 19 9.10 -18.65 -0.60
C PHE A 19 9.00 -20.16 -0.42
N ASN A 20 8.36 -20.61 0.66
CA ASN A 20 8.01 -22.03 0.85
C ASN A 20 6.50 -22.26 0.62
N PRO A 21 6.10 -22.89 -0.50
CA PRO A 21 4.68 -23.07 -0.85
C PRO A 21 3.91 -23.96 0.12
N PHE A 22 4.57 -24.92 0.78
CA PHE A 22 3.92 -25.81 1.73
C PHE A 22 3.55 -25.06 3.00
N ILE A 23 4.49 -24.30 3.56
CA ILE A 23 4.24 -23.47 4.75
C ILE A 23 3.12 -22.46 4.47
N PHE A 24 3.09 -21.88 3.27
CA PHE A 24 2.03 -20.97 2.86
C PHE A 24 0.64 -21.64 2.84
N LYS A 25 0.53 -22.85 2.28
CA LYS A 25 -0.74 -23.61 2.27
C LYS A 25 -1.21 -23.97 3.68
N VAL A 26 -0.30 -24.37 4.57
CA VAL A 26 -0.62 -24.65 5.97
C VAL A 26 -1.11 -23.39 6.68
N LYS A 27 -0.42 -22.25 6.51
CA LYS A 27 -0.86 -20.96 7.04
C LYS A 27 -2.26 -20.55 6.52
N LEU A 28 -2.54 -20.78 5.24
CA LEU A 28 -3.86 -20.51 4.65
C LEU A 28 -4.96 -21.36 5.29
N PHE A 29 -4.70 -22.66 5.49
CA PHE A 29 -5.64 -23.57 6.13
C PHE A 29 -5.92 -23.15 7.58
N LEU A 30 -4.86 -22.94 8.36
CA LEU A 30 -4.95 -22.53 9.77
C LEU A 30 -5.56 -21.12 9.92
N GLY A 31 -5.34 -20.23 8.94
CA GLY A 31 -5.92 -18.88 8.89
C GLY A 31 -7.45 -18.83 8.97
N ARG A 32 -8.14 -19.93 8.68
CA ARG A 32 -9.60 -20.04 8.84
C ARG A 32 -10.02 -20.23 10.30
N SER A 33 -9.16 -20.75 11.16
CA SER A 33 -9.44 -20.93 12.59
C SER A 33 -9.43 -19.60 13.35
N TYR A 34 -10.43 -19.37 14.19
CA TYR A 34 -10.50 -18.20 15.06
C TYR A 34 -9.37 -18.20 16.09
N ILE A 35 -9.05 -19.37 16.65
CA ILE A 35 -7.99 -19.57 17.65
C ILE A 35 -6.63 -19.24 17.02
N TYR A 36 -6.34 -19.76 15.83
CA TYR A 36 -5.09 -19.47 15.13
C TYR A 36 -4.95 -17.98 14.82
N ARG A 37 -6.01 -17.33 14.33
CA ARG A 37 -6.02 -15.87 14.10
C ARG A 37 -5.75 -15.08 15.38
N TYR A 38 -6.35 -15.48 16.50
CA TYR A 38 -6.12 -14.86 17.81
C TYR A 38 -4.66 -15.02 18.27
N LEU A 39 -4.11 -16.23 18.18
CA LEU A 39 -2.72 -16.51 18.57
C LEU A 39 -1.71 -15.77 17.69
N VAL A 40 -1.92 -15.74 16.37
CA VAL A 40 -1.10 -14.94 15.46
C VAL A 40 -1.16 -13.47 15.84
N THR A 41 -2.35 -12.92 16.09
CA THR A 41 -2.52 -11.52 16.50
C THR A 41 -1.79 -11.22 17.80
N LEU A 42 -1.88 -12.10 18.80
CA LEU A 42 -1.17 -11.95 20.07
C LEU A 42 0.36 -12.00 19.87
N SER A 43 0.85 -12.94 19.05
CA SER A 43 2.27 -13.07 18.74
C SER A 43 2.83 -11.83 18.02
N LEU A 44 2.05 -11.24 17.11
CA LEU A 44 2.43 -10.03 16.37
C LEU A 44 2.43 -8.80 17.28
N ARG A 45 1.47 -8.70 18.21
CA ARG A 45 1.47 -7.65 19.24
C ARG A 45 2.68 -7.74 20.15
N TYR A 46 3.06 -8.94 20.56
CA TYR A 46 4.26 -9.17 21.38
C TYR A 46 5.55 -8.83 20.61
N ARG A 47 5.66 -9.24 19.33
CA ARG A 47 6.83 -8.95 18.48
C ARG A 47 6.96 -7.47 18.13
N ARG A 48 5.85 -6.77 17.82
CA ARG A 48 5.85 -5.32 17.56
C ARG A 48 6.41 -4.49 18.71
N ARG A 49 6.29 -4.96 19.96
CA ARG A 49 6.86 -4.27 21.12
C ARG A 49 8.39 -4.39 21.23
N LYS A 50 9.02 -5.29 20.48
CA LYS A 50 10.42 -5.68 20.72
C LYS A 50 11.40 -5.26 19.61
N GLU A 51 10.92 -4.91 18.42
CA GLU A 51 11.79 -4.60 17.28
C GLU A 51 11.35 -3.31 16.56
N GLU A 52 12.27 -2.37 16.40
CA GLU A 52 12.08 -1.20 15.54
C GLU A 52 12.02 -1.64 14.07
N LEU A 53 11.02 -1.12 13.34
CA LEU A 53 10.93 -1.32 11.90
C LEU A 53 12.13 -0.65 11.23
N LYS A 54 12.96 -1.41 10.52
CA LYS A 54 14.05 -0.85 9.72
C LYS A 54 13.50 -0.41 8.36
N PRO A 55 13.64 0.88 7.98
CA PRO A 55 13.31 1.32 6.63
C PRO A 55 14.12 0.51 5.61
N ARG A 56 13.47 0.05 4.54
CA ARG A 56 14.14 -0.72 3.47
C ARG A 56 15.10 0.15 2.64
N VAL A 57 14.82 1.44 2.57
CA VAL A 57 15.59 2.45 1.85
C VAL A 57 15.57 3.74 2.67
N SER A 58 16.59 4.58 2.51
CA SER A 58 16.58 5.93 3.08
C SER A 58 15.49 6.78 2.42
N PRO A 59 15.01 7.86 3.07
CA PRO A 59 14.09 8.80 2.43
C PRO A 59 14.65 9.42 1.14
N GLN A 60 15.96 9.69 1.10
CA GLN A 60 16.62 10.21 -0.10
C GLN A 60 16.58 9.17 -1.25
N ASP A 61 16.90 7.91 -0.96
CA ASP A 61 16.86 6.83 -1.95
C ASP A 61 15.45 6.55 -2.42
N TYR A 62 14.46 6.61 -1.53
CA TYR A 62 13.05 6.47 -1.90
C TYR A 62 12.64 7.55 -2.91
N LYS A 63 12.95 8.83 -2.63
CA LYS A 63 12.64 9.94 -3.53
C LYS A 63 13.40 9.82 -4.86
N ALA A 64 14.66 9.42 -4.81
CA ALA A 64 15.47 9.16 -6.00
C ALA A 64 14.87 8.01 -6.86
N ASN A 65 14.38 6.95 -6.23
CA ASN A 65 13.74 5.83 -6.90
C ASN A 65 12.43 6.26 -7.58
N LEU A 66 11.56 7.02 -6.89
CA LEU A 66 10.32 7.53 -7.49
C LEU A 66 10.61 8.47 -8.67
N ARG A 67 11.62 9.35 -8.53
CA ARG A 67 12.08 10.22 -9.63
C ARG A 67 12.58 9.40 -10.82
N LYS A 68 13.40 8.38 -10.58
CA LYS A 68 13.93 7.49 -11.63
C LYS A 68 12.81 6.75 -12.36
N ILE A 69 11.80 6.26 -11.64
CA ILE A 69 10.60 5.64 -12.25
C ILE A 69 9.89 6.65 -13.17
N TYR A 70 9.65 7.86 -12.66
CA TYR A 70 9.00 8.92 -13.44
C TYR A 70 9.77 9.28 -14.71
N GLU A 71 11.09 9.51 -14.60
CA GLU A 71 11.96 9.86 -15.73
C GLU A 71 11.99 8.77 -16.79
N LEU A 72 12.18 7.50 -16.39
CA LEU A 72 12.22 6.35 -17.29
C LEU A 72 10.90 6.17 -18.06
N CYS A 73 9.77 6.40 -17.40
CA CYS A 73 8.46 6.35 -18.04
C CYS A 73 8.26 7.53 -18.99
N ASN A 74 8.59 8.75 -18.56
CA ASN A 74 8.38 9.95 -19.35
C ASN A 74 9.24 9.97 -20.62
N GLN A 75 10.49 9.47 -20.56
CA GLN A 75 11.35 9.28 -21.74
C GLN A 75 10.74 8.35 -22.80
N ARG A 76 9.84 7.45 -22.39
CA ARG A 76 9.13 6.51 -23.27
C ARG A 76 7.70 6.97 -23.62
N GLY A 77 7.34 8.21 -23.29
CA GLY A 77 5.99 8.73 -23.49
C GLY A 77 4.93 8.10 -22.57
N ILE A 78 5.34 7.41 -21.50
CA ILE A 78 4.43 6.80 -20.52
C ILE A 78 4.14 7.81 -19.42
N LYS A 79 2.85 8.08 -19.15
CA LYS A 79 2.42 8.93 -18.03
C LYS A 79 2.32 8.13 -16.75
N VAL A 80 2.85 8.68 -15.66
CA VAL A 80 2.90 8.05 -14.35
C VAL A 80 1.94 8.75 -13.40
N VAL A 81 1.19 7.97 -12.65
CA VAL A 81 0.36 8.43 -11.53
C VAL A 81 0.83 7.68 -10.29
N PHE A 82 1.24 8.42 -9.26
CA PHE A 82 1.59 7.84 -7.97
C PHE A 82 0.37 7.85 -7.04
N ILE A 83 0.15 6.75 -6.33
CA ILE A 83 -0.96 6.61 -5.38
C ILE A 83 -0.36 6.51 -3.98
N SER A 84 -0.69 7.43 -3.07
CA SER A 84 -0.21 7.33 -1.69
C SER A 84 -1.06 6.35 -0.89
N PRO A 85 -0.42 5.49 -0.08
CA PRO A 85 -1.11 4.49 0.71
C PRO A 85 -1.92 5.10 1.86
N LEU A 86 -2.89 4.33 2.34
CA LEU A 86 -3.76 4.67 3.47
C LEU A 86 -3.86 3.46 4.41
N LEU A 87 -3.97 3.73 5.71
CA LEU A 87 -4.24 2.73 6.74
C LEU A 87 -5.63 2.93 7.35
N TRP A 88 -6.26 1.83 7.76
CA TRP A 88 -7.46 1.79 8.58
C TRP A 88 -7.11 1.16 9.93
N ILE A 89 -7.03 1.97 10.99
CA ILE A 89 -6.58 1.51 12.32
C ILE A 89 -7.60 1.98 13.35
N ASP A 90 -8.03 1.05 14.21
CA ASP A 90 -8.92 1.32 15.35
C ASP A 90 -10.15 2.17 14.98
N GLY A 91 -10.77 1.86 13.83
CA GLY A 91 -11.98 2.52 13.35
C GLY A 91 -11.74 3.89 12.71
N ARG A 92 -10.50 4.23 12.36
CA ARG A 92 -10.14 5.53 11.77
C ARG A 92 -9.19 5.37 10.59
N TYR A 93 -9.29 6.29 9.64
CA TYR A 93 -8.27 6.46 8.61
C TYR A 93 -7.02 7.09 9.21
N SER A 94 -5.87 6.54 8.85
CA SER A 94 -4.56 7.05 9.23
C SER A 94 -3.75 7.14 7.95
N LYS A 95 -3.20 8.32 7.64
CA LYS A 95 -2.14 8.41 6.65
C LYS A 95 -1.03 7.48 7.13
N VAL A 96 -0.40 6.73 6.22
CA VAL A 96 0.86 6.08 6.58
C VAL A 96 1.76 7.20 7.10
N ASP A 97 2.31 7.04 8.31
CA ASP A 97 3.31 7.92 8.91
C ASP A 97 4.61 7.80 8.11
N ASN A 98 4.53 8.21 6.85
CA ASN A 98 5.65 8.48 6.00
C ASN A 98 6.03 9.92 6.36
N PRO A 99 7.25 10.14 6.87
CA PRO A 99 7.82 11.48 6.91
C PRO A 99 7.53 12.19 5.58
N SER A 100 7.30 13.50 5.58
CA SER A 100 7.13 14.31 4.35
C SER A 100 8.24 14.05 3.30
N GLU A 101 9.36 13.51 3.77
CA GLU A 101 10.51 13.03 3.02
C GLU A 101 10.22 11.84 2.07
N TYR A 102 9.18 11.03 2.31
CA TYR A 102 8.72 9.94 1.43
C TYR A 102 7.60 10.40 0.49
N SER A 103 7.76 11.59 -0.09
CA SER A 103 6.85 12.16 -1.08
C SER A 103 7.29 11.87 -2.51
N PRO A 104 6.34 11.70 -3.45
CA PRO A 104 6.64 11.75 -4.87
C PRO A 104 7.33 13.07 -5.26
N PRO A 105 8.13 13.10 -6.34
CA PRO A 105 8.75 14.33 -6.83
C PRO A 105 7.71 15.38 -7.23
N GLU A 106 8.05 16.66 -7.16
CA GLU A 106 7.17 17.75 -7.58
C GLU A 106 6.77 17.63 -9.06
N GLY A 107 5.56 18.12 -9.39
CA GLY A 107 5.06 18.14 -10.77
C GLY A 107 4.57 16.80 -11.31
N VAL A 108 4.55 15.74 -10.51
CA VAL A 108 3.93 14.46 -10.87
C VAL A 108 2.49 14.37 -10.41
N ILE A 109 1.69 13.57 -11.10
CA ILE A 109 0.30 13.35 -10.73
C ILE A 109 0.27 12.42 -9.53
N THR A 110 -0.24 12.91 -8.41
CA THR A 110 -0.41 12.14 -7.18
C THR A 110 -1.89 11.99 -6.82
N VAL A 111 -2.25 10.82 -6.29
CA VAL A 111 -3.59 10.55 -5.77
C VAL A 111 -3.46 10.13 -4.32
N ASP A 112 -4.04 10.93 -3.42
CA ASP A 112 -4.08 10.62 -2.00
C ASP A 112 -5.29 9.77 -1.65
N LEU A 113 -5.06 8.51 -1.28
CA LEU A 113 -6.13 7.62 -0.83
C LEU A 113 -6.79 8.14 0.45
N TYR A 114 -6.07 8.84 1.33
CA TYR A 114 -6.68 9.44 2.52
C TYR A 114 -7.75 10.47 2.15
N ASP A 115 -7.48 11.32 1.16
CA ASP A 115 -8.44 12.33 0.70
C ASP A 115 -9.66 11.72 0.00
N ILE A 116 -9.50 10.52 -0.57
CA ILE A 116 -10.61 9.75 -1.15
C ILE A 116 -11.47 9.15 -0.03
N PHE A 117 -10.85 8.43 0.90
CA PHE A 117 -11.56 7.66 1.92
C PHE A 117 -12.10 8.51 3.08
N SER A 118 -11.50 9.67 3.37
CA SER A 118 -11.99 10.61 4.39
C SER A 118 -13.45 11.05 4.17
N ARG A 119 -13.98 10.89 2.95
CA ARG A 119 -15.38 11.15 2.58
C ARG A 119 -16.34 10.05 3.05
N TYR A 120 -15.83 8.92 3.54
CA TYR A 120 -16.60 7.75 3.94
C TYR A 120 -16.41 7.47 5.44
N PRO A 121 -17.28 7.97 6.32
CA PRO A 121 -17.08 7.87 7.78
C PRO A 121 -17.07 6.43 8.30
N ASP A 122 -17.75 5.51 7.62
CA ASP A 122 -17.74 4.07 7.92
C ASP A 122 -16.76 3.33 7.01
N GLY A 123 -15.48 3.35 7.41
CA GLY A 123 -14.38 2.77 6.64
C GLY A 123 -14.22 1.26 6.78
N GLY A 124 -14.78 0.64 7.82
CA GLY A 124 -14.51 -0.76 8.17
C GLY A 124 -14.87 -1.75 7.06
N LYS A 125 -15.93 -1.48 6.29
CA LYS A 125 -16.34 -2.32 5.16
C LYS A 125 -15.42 -2.25 3.94
N PHE A 126 -14.55 -1.24 3.87
CA PHE A 126 -13.66 -1.03 2.75
C PHE A 126 -12.30 -1.71 2.92
N PHE A 127 -12.01 -2.27 4.10
CA PHE A 127 -10.73 -2.91 4.38
C PHE A 127 -10.90 -4.32 4.97
N VAL A 128 -10.04 -5.25 4.57
CA VAL A 128 -9.97 -6.63 5.08
C VAL A 128 -9.19 -6.66 6.40
N ASP A 129 -8.19 -5.79 6.52
CA ASP A 129 -7.35 -5.58 7.68
C ASP A 129 -6.94 -4.10 7.75
N ASN A 130 -5.79 -3.77 8.35
CA ASN A 130 -5.40 -2.38 8.52
C ASN A 130 -4.91 -1.67 7.25
N CYS A 131 -4.67 -2.37 6.13
CA CYS A 131 -4.12 -1.75 4.92
C CYS A 131 -4.69 -2.30 3.61
N HIS A 132 -5.32 -3.48 3.62
CA HIS A 132 -5.78 -4.14 2.40
C HIS A 132 -7.24 -3.81 2.10
N PRO A 133 -7.56 -3.21 0.94
CA PRO A 133 -8.94 -2.92 0.57
C PRO A 133 -9.76 -4.19 0.30
N THR A 134 -11.06 -4.15 0.61
CA THR A 134 -12.06 -5.12 0.12
C THR A 134 -12.38 -4.85 -1.35
N PRO A 135 -13.14 -5.70 -2.06
CA PRO A 135 -13.66 -5.36 -3.39
C PRO A 135 -14.45 -4.04 -3.40
N ALA A 136 -15.20 -3.73 -2.34
CA ALA A 136 -15.88 -2.45 -2.20
C ALA A 136 -14.88 -1.29 -2.04
N GLY A 137 -13.79 -1.48 -1.29
CA GLY A 137 -12.71 -0.50 -1.17
C GLY A 137 -12.00 -0.26 -2.51
N HIS A 138 -11.69 -1.33 -3.25
CA HIS A 138 -11.13 -1.23 -4.60
C HIS A 138 -12.06 -0.50 -5.57
N LYS A 139 -13.39 -0.71 -5.46
CA LYS A 139 -14.37 0.03 -6.25
C LYS A 139 -14.28 1.54 -5.99
N VAL A 140 -14.24 1.95 -4.73
CA VAL A 140 -14.08 3.38 -4.35
C VAL A 140 -12.80 3.97 -4.94
N ILE A 141 -11.68 3.23 -4.84
CA ILE A 141 -10.40 3.66 -5.42
C ILE A 141 -10.52 3.82 -6.94
N ALA A 142 -11.08 2.82 -7.63
CA ALA A 142 -11.24 2.84 -9.08
C ALA A 142 -12.13 4.00 -9.56
N GLU A 143 -13.26 4.24 -8.89
CA GLU A 143 -14.18 5.33 -9.21
C GLU A 143 -13.51 6.71 -9.03
N ALA A 144 -12.64 6.86 -8.02
CA ALA A 144 -11.88 8.10 -7.81
C ALA A 144 -10.73 8.30 -8.83
N LEU A 145 -10.09 7.21 -9.26
CA LEU A 145 -8.97 7.24 -10.22
C LEU A 145 -9.43 7.43 -11.66
N PHE A 146 -10.54 6.80 -12.04
CA PHE A 146 -11.02 6.76 -13.42
C PHE A 146 -11.11 8.14 -14.10
N PRO A 147 -11.75 9.17 -13.52
CA PRO A 147 -11.85 10.48 -14.18
C PRO A 147 -10.47 11.11 -14.41
N LYS A 148 -9.54 10.96 -13.45
CA LYS A 148 -8.17 11.49 -13.56
C LYS A 148 -7.42 10.81 -14.71
N ILE A 149 -7.49 9.47 -14.78
CA ILE A 149 -6.87 8.69 -15.86
C ILE A 149 -7.49 9.04 -17.21
N LYS A 150 -8.83 9.14 -17.27
CA LYS A 150 -9.56 9.52 -18.47
C LYS A 150 -9.09 10.87 -19.03
N THR A 151 -9.00 11.91 -18.18
CA THR A 151 -8.52 13.24 -18.59
C THR A 151 -7.08 13.20 -19.12
N ILE A 152 -6.19 12.41 -18.50
CA ILE A 152 -4.81 12.25 -18.99
C ILE A 152 -4.82 11.63 -20.40
N VAL A 153 -5.59 10.56 -20.60
CA VAL A 153 -5.70 9.87 -21.88
C VAL A 153 -6.25 10.79 -22.96
N GLU A 154 -7.34 11.52 -22.67
CA GLU A 154 -7.94 12.47 -23.60
C GLU A 154 -6.95 13.58 -24.01
N THR A 155 -6.18 14.11 -23.05
CA THR A 155 -5.14 15.12 -23.30
C THR A 155 -3.99 14.59 -24.17
N LEU A 156 -3.69 13.29 -24.08
CA LEU A 156 -2.66 12.67 -24.92
C LEU A 156 -3.15 12.43 -26.35
N ILE A 157 -4.44 12.10 -26.51
CA ILE A 157 -5.06 11.89 -27.82
C ILE A 157 -5.17 13.21 -28.58
N SER A 158 -5.60 14.30 -27.92
CA SER A 158 -5.79 15.61 -28.56
C SER A 158 -4.50 16.33 -28.96
N LYS A 159 -3.34 15.87 -28.48
CA LYS A 159 -2.01 16.40 -28.83
C LYS A 159 -1.32 15.64 -29.98
N ARG A 160 -1.99 14.63 -30.54
CA ARG A 160 -1.56 13.91 -31.75
C ARG A 160 -2.28 14.45 -32.96
#